data_AF-A0A2G4H0P9-F1
#
_entry.id   AF-A0A2G4H0P9-F1
#
_cell.length_a   1.000
_cell.length_b   1.000
_cell.length_c   1.000
_cell.angle_alpha   90.00
_cell.angle_beta   90.00
_cell.angle_gamma   90.00
#
_symmetry.space_group_name_H-M   'P 1'
#
loop_
_entity.id
_entity.type
_entity.pdbx_description
1 polymer ?
#
loop_
_entity_poly.entity_id
_entity_poly.type
_entity_poly.pdbx_seq_one_letter_code
_entity_poly.pdbx_strand_id
1 'polypeptide(L)'
;MLGLERLFVGRECNGFDRLSPRRKSLAYAELIHLGYAYGSVEEVAGQDFPKVSVMRVSSRGRRLRSSARAARVGGKGKGVKILWLFVALAAALFGCLMLVFKVL
;
A
#
# COMPACT_ATOMS: atom_id res chain seq x y z
N MET A 1 -5.45 16.48 -3.68
CA MET A 1 -5.59 15.02 -3.90
C MET A 1 -5.77 14.34 -2.56
N LEU A 2 -6.99 13.89 -2.24
CA LEU A 2 -7.26 13.13 -1.01
C LEU A 2 -6.80 11.69 -1.25
N GLY A 3 -5.70 11.29 -0.61
CA GLY A 3 -4.95 10.06 -0.91
C GLY A 3 -5.81 8.80 -1.07
N LEU A 4 -5.92 8.35 -2.32
CA LEU A 4 -6.50 7.09 -2.80
C LEU A 4 -5.99 5.84 -2.06
N GLU A 5 -4.85 5.92 -1.39
CA GLU A 5 -4.19 4.79 -0.72
C GLU A 5 -4.92 4.30 0.55
N ARG A 6 -5.83 5.11 1.11
CA ARG A 6 -6.38 4.89 2.45
C ARG A 6 -7.75 4.18 2.46
N LEU A 7 -8.56 4.29 1.40
CA LEU A 7 -9.90 3.66 1.35
C LEU A 7 -9.88 2.13 1.21
N PHE A 8 -8.80 1.56 0.65
CA PHE A 8 -8.74 0.13 0.33
C PHE A 8 -8.22 -0.77 1.47
N VAL A 9 -7.80 -0.16 2.59
CA VAL A 9 -7.09 -0.84 3.67
C VAL A 9 -8.03 -0.99 4.85
N GLY A 10 -8.48 -2.22 5.14
CA GLY A 10 -9.43 -2.53 6.21
C GLY A 10 -9.03 -2.16 7.65
N ARG A 11 -7.93 -1.41 7.85
CA ARG A 11 -7.54 -0.78 9.12
C ARG A 11 -7.83 0.73 9.15
N GLU A 12 -8.00 1.34 7.98
CA GLU A 12 -8.34 2.76 7.80
C GLU A 12 -9.83 3.01 7.58
N CYS A 13 -10.69 1.98 7.57
CA CYS A 13 -12.14 2.17 7.64
C CYS A 13 -12.53 3.07 8.83
N ASN A 14 -11.85 2.95 9.98
CA ASN A 14 -12.03 3.84 11.12
C ASN A 14 -11.64 5.30 10.84
N GLY A 15 -10.65 5.55 9.99
CA GLY A 15 -10.25 6.90 9.58
C GLY A 15 -11.16 7.47 8.50
N PHE A 16 -11.64 6.59 7.61
CA PHE A 16 -12.62 6.93 6.60
C PHE A 16 -13.95 7.31 7.25
N ASP A 17 -14.42 6.57 8.25
CA ASP A 17 -15.65 6.88 8.98
C ASP A 17 -15.61 8.24 9.67
N ARG A 18 -14.42 8.68 10.09
CA ARG A 18 -14.19 10.01 10.70
C ARG A 18 -14.12 11.16 9.70
N LEU A 19 -14.08 10.90 8.40
CA LEU A 19 -14.10 11.98 7.39
C LEU A 19 -15.48 12.66 7.36
N SER A 20 -15.46 13.97 7.10
CA SER A 20 -16.70 14.70 6.85
C SER A 20 -17.42 14.15 5.61
N PRO A 21 -18.77 14.21 5.57
CA PRO A 21 -19.56 13.74 4.43
C PRO A 21 -19.06 14.29 3.09
N ARG A 22 -18.66 15.56 3.06
CA ARG A 22 -18.05 16.23 1.90
C ARG A 22 -16.78 15.54 1.39
N ARG A 23 -15.86 15.16 2.29
CA ARG A 23 -14.61 14.49 1.88
C ARG A 23 -14.87 13.06 1.42
N LYS A 24 -15.84 12.38 2.03
CA LYS A 24 -16.24 11.03 1.63
C LYS A 24 -16.83 11.02 0.23
N SER A 25 -17.78 11.92 -0.05
CA SER A 25 -18.43 11.98 -1.36
C SER A 25 -17.44 12.33 -2.47
N LEU A 26 -16.57 13.32 -2.27
CA LEU A 26 -15.54 13.67 -3.25
C LEU A 26 -14.59 12.48 -3.54
N ALA A 27 -14.15 11.76 -2.50
CA ALA A 27 -13.29 10.59 -2.67
C ALA A 27 -14.01 9.46 -3.44
N TYR A 28 -15.31 9.25 -3.22
CA TYR A 28 -16.08 8.25 -3.96
C TYR A 28 -16.35 8.67 -5.41
N ALA A 29 -16.64 9.95 -5.67
CA ALA A 29 -16.79 10.47 -7.03
C ALA A 29 -15.50 10.24 -7.83
N GLU A 30 -14.35 10.53 -7.23
CA GLU A 30 -13.04 10.30 -7.85
C GLU A 30 -12.80 8.81 -8.16
N LEU A 31 -13.22 7.90 -7.28
CA LEU A 31 -13.13 6.44 -7.52
C LEU A 31 -14.02 5.96 -8.67
N ILE A 32 -15.20 6.56 -8.83
CA ILE A 32 -16.12 6.24 -9.93
C ILE A 32 -15.55 6.78 -11.25
N HIS A 33 -15.10 8.04 -11.27
CA HIS A 33 -14.47 8.64 -12.46
C HIS A 33 -13.22 7.87 -12.93
N LEU A 34 -12.41 7.37 -12.00
CA LEU A 34 -11.22 6.56 -12.31
C LEU A 34 -11.55 5.10 -12.68
N GLY A 35 -12.82 4.69 -12.61
CA GLY A 35 -13.27 3.33 -12.93
C GLY A 35 -12.85 2.26 -11.90
N TYR A 36 -12.47 2.68 -10.70
CA TYR A 36 -12.15 1.76 -9.59
C TYR A 36 -13.40 1.29 -8.84
N ALA A 37 -14.50 2.03 -8.96
CA ALA A 37 -15.81 1.67 -8.44
C ALA A 37 -16.91 1.95 -9.48
N TYR A 38 -18.00 1.18 -9.41
CA TYR A 38 -19.22 1.42 -10.16
C TYR A 38 -20.24 2.11 -9.26
N GLY A 39 -20.85 3.17 -9.76
CA GLY A 39 -21.79 4.00 -9.02
C GLY A 39 -22.32 5.17 -9.84
N SER A 40 -23.21 5.96 -9.24
CA SER A 40 -23.68 7.23 -9.81
C SER A 40 -23.16 8.42 -9.01
N VAL A 41 -22.89 9.52 -9.71
CA VAL A 41 -22.51 10.81 -9.13
C VAL A 41 -23.56 11.80 -9.60
N GLU A 42 -24.32 12.36 -8.66
CA GLU A 42 -25.36 13.36 -8.92
C GLU A 42 -24.95 14.69 -8.30
N GLU A 43 -24.97 15.76 -9.08
CA GLU A 43 -24.79 17.11 -8.58
C GLU A 43 -26.11 17.62 -8.02
N VAL A 44 -26.10 18.04 -6.75
CA VAL A 44 -27.29 18.53 -6.06
C VAL A 44 -27.17 20.04 -5.92
N ALA A 45 -28.11 20.78 -6.50
CA ALA A 45 -28.14 22.24 -6.41
C ALA A 45 -28.22 22.68 -4.93
N GLY A 46 -27.28 23.54 -4.50
CA GLY A 46 -27.18 24.01 -3.11
C GLY A 46 -26.31 23.15 -2.19
N GLN A 47 -25.65 22.09 -2.68
CA GLN A 47 -24.60 21.37 -1.95
C GLN A 47 -23.22 21.57 -2.57
N ASP A 48 -22.21 21.80 -1.73
CA ASP A 48 -20.81 21.93 -2.13
C ASP A 48 -20.13 20.59 -2.49
N PHE A 49 -20.90 19.51 -2.55
CA PHE A 49 -20.39 18.18 -2.81
C PHE A 49 -21.44 17.29 -3.49
N PRO A 50 -21.02 16.40 -4.39
CA PRO A 50 -21.95 15.55 -5.12
C PRO A 50 -22.55 14.48 -4.20
N LYS A 51 -23.78 14.07 -4.51
CA LYS A 51 -24.38 12.87 -3.94
C LYS A 51 -23.84 11.67 -4.71
N VAL A 52 -23.26 10.72 -3.99
CA VAL A 52 -22.61 9.56 -4.61
C VAL A 52 -23.26 8.28 -4.11
N SER A 53 -23.69 7.43 -5.05
CA SER A 53 -24.15 6.08 -4.75
C SER A 53 -23.10 5.09 -5.25
N VAL A 54 -22.55 4.27 -4.36
CA VAL A 54 -21.53 3.26 -4.72
C VAL A 54 -22.19 1.90 -4.67
N MET A 55 -22.20 1.20 -5.79
CA MET A 55 -22.89 -0.08 -5.91
C MET A 55 -21.91 -1.25 -5.78
N ARG A 56 -20.76 -1.20 -6.50
CA ARG A 56 -19.78 -2.30 -6.50
C ARG A 56 -18.37 -1.83 -6.80
N VAL A 57 -17.38 -2.43 -6.15
CA VAL A 57 -15.96 -2.22 -6.47
C VAL A 57 -15.59 -2.95 -7.77
N SER A 58 -14.89 -2.27 -8.69
CA SER A 58 -14.48 -2.86 -9.97
C SER A 58 -13.34 -3.88 -9.79
N SER A 59 -13.17 -4.76 -10.78
CA SER A 59 -12.04 -5.73 -10.79
C SER A 59 -10.68 -5.03 -10.74
N ARG A 60 -10.59 -3.83 -11.34
CA ARG A 60 -9.40 -2.96 -11.34
C ARG A 60 -9.12 -2.41 -9.94
N GLY A 61 -10.17 -1.96 -9.23
CA GLY A 61 -10.05 -1.54 -7.83
C GLY A 61 -9.60 -2.69 -6.91
N ARG A 62 -10.10 -3.91 -7.14
CA ARG A 62 -9.65 -5.10 -6.39
C ARG A 62 -8.17 -5.43 -6.62
N ARG A 63 -7.67 -5.29 -7.85
CA ARG A 63 -6.25 -5.50 -8.16
C ARG A 63 -5.36 -4.46 -7.47
N LEU A 64 -5.79 -3.20 -7.44
CA LEU A 64 -5.07 -2.12 -6.75
C LEU A 64 -4.94 -2.39 -5.24
N ARG A 65 -5.97 -2.99 -4.63
CA ARG A 65 -5.92 -3.48 -3.24
C ARG A 65 -4.86 -4.57 -3.05
N SER A 66 -4.76 -5.52 -3.97
CA SER A 66 -3.78 -6.61 -3.87
C SER A 66 -2.34 -6.15 -4.03
N SER A 67 -2.06 -5.23 -4.97
CA SER A 67 -0.71 -4.71 -5.19
C SER A 67 -0.25 -3.83 -4.02
N ALA A 68 -1.13 -2.96 -3.50
CA ALA A 68 -0.83 -2.15 -2.32
C ALA A 68 -0.54 -3.02 -1.08
N ARG A 69 -1.27 -4.14 -0.91
CA ARG A 69 -1.02 -5.10 0.18
C ARG A 69 0.32 -5.82 -0.03
N ALA A 70 0.63 -6.24 -1.24
CA ALA A 70 1.89 -6.91 -1.56
C ALA A 70 3.10 -5.99 -1.35
N ALA A 71 3.02 -4.72 -1.74
CA ALA A 71 4.07 -3.73 -1.53
C ALA A 71 4.40 -3.53 -0.04
N ARG A 72 3.39 -3.57 0.84
CA ARG A 72 3.61 -3.48 2.30
C ARG A 72 4.24 -4.73 2.92
N VAL A 73 4.07 -5.90 2.30
CA VAL A 73 4.64 -7.15 2.78
C VAL A 73 6.08 -7.36 2.26
N GLY A 74 6.41 -6.81 1.07
CA GLY A 74 7.72 -6.93 0.44
C GLY A 74 8.90 -6.27 1.16
N GLY A 75 8.67 -5.48 2.21
CA GLY A 75 9.72 -4.81 2.98
C GLY A 75 10.56 -5.72 3.88
N LYS A 76 10.14 -6.99 4.10
CA LYS A 76 10.75 -7.86 5.13
C LYS A 76 11.94 -8.70 4.67
N GLY A 77 12.32 -8.66 3.39
CA GLY A 77 13.31 -9.57 2.80
C GLY A 77 14.73 -9.03 2.61
N LYS A 78 14.96 -7.71 2.73
CA LYS A 78 16.28 -7.11 2.47
C LYS A 78 17.28 -7.30 3.63
N GLY A 79 16.80 -7.28 4.88
CA GLY A 79 17.67 -7.41 6.06
C GLY A 79 18.34 -8.79 6.20
N VAL A 80 17.63 -9.86 5.82
CA VAL A 80 18.15 -11.24 5.91
C VAL A 80 19.29 -11.46 4.90
N LYS A 81 19.17 -10.91 3.68
CA LYS A 81 20.23 -11.03 2.67
C LYS A 81 21.52 -10.29 3.07
N ILE A 82 21.39 -9.11 3.69
CA ILE A 82 22.55 -8.36 4.20
C ILE A 82 23.26 -9.17 5.30
N LEU A 83 22.51 -9.79 6.22
CA LEU A 83 23.09 -10.58 7.30
C LEU A 83 23.91 -11.76 6.78
N TRP A 84 23.40 -12.48 5.78
CA TRP A 84 24.13 -13.60 5.15
C TRP A 84 25.40 -13.15 4.43
N LEU A 85 25.42 -11.95 3.84
CA LEU A 85 26.62 -11.38 3.22
C LEU A 85 27.73 -11.16 4.28
N PHE A 86 27.38 -10.60 5.45
CA PHE A 86 28.33 -10.41 6.54
C PHE A 86 28.83 -11.74 7.12
N VAL A 87 27.97 -12.74 7.24
CA VAL A 87 28.36 -14.08 7.72
C VAL A 87 29.35 -14.74 6.75
N ALA A 88 29.09 -14.66 5.43
CA ALA A 88 30.01 -15.20 4.42
C ALA A 88 31.36 -14.47 4.43
N LEU A 89 31.36 -13.15 4.58
CA LEU A 89 32.59 -12.35 4.66
C LEU A 89 33.40 -12.70 5.90
N ALA A 90 32.75 -12.85 7.06
CA ALA A 90 33.42 -13.23 8.30
C ALA A 90 34.04 -14.63 8.22
N ALA A 91 33.34 -15.60 7.62
CA ALA A 91 33.86 -16.95 7.42
C ALA A 91 35.09 -16.97 6.49
N ALA A 92 35.06 -16.18 5.40
CA ALA A 92 36.19 -16.06 4.48
C ALA A 92 37.41 -15.43 5.17
N LEU A 93 37.23 -14.34 5.91
CA LEU A 93 38.31 -13.70 6.67
C LEU A 93 38.88 -14.63 7.74
N PHE A 94 38.04 -15.35 8.46
CA PHE A 94 38.48 -16.32 9.48
C PHE A 94 39.24 -17.50 8.86
N GLY A 95 38.79 -17.99 7.70
CA GLY A 95 39.51 -19.01 6.92
C GLY A 95 40.88 -18.53 6.45
N CYS A 96 40.98 -17.30 5.94
CA CYS A 96 42.26 -16.69 5.56
C CYS A 96 43.21 -16.55 6.77
N LEU A 97 42.69 -16.11 7.92
CA LEU A 97 43.49 -15.96 9.14
C LEU A 97 44.04 -17.32 9.61
N MET A 98 43.21 -18.35 9.62
CA MET A 98 43.62 -19.72 9.99
C MET A 98 44.67 -20.30 9.02
N LEU A 99 44.59 -19.99 7.73
CA LEU A 99 45.62 -20.39 6.76
C LEU A 99 46.96 -19.68 7.05
N VAL A 100 46.93 -18.38 7.33
CA VAL A 100 48.15 -17.62 7.67
C VAL A 100 48.80 -18.15 8.95
N PHE A 101 48.01 -18.40 10.00
CA PHE A 101 48.53 -18.95 11.27
C PHE A 101 49.03 -20.40 11.18
N LYS A 102 48.60 -21.16 10.17
CA LYS A 102 49.05 -22.54 9.95
C LYS A 102 50.32 -22.62 9.08
N VAL A 103 50.59 -21.58 8.30
CA VAL A 103 51.77 -21.46 7.43
C VAL A 103 52.95 -20.78 8.14
N LEU A 104 52.67 -19.97 9.18
CA LEU A 104 53.66 -19.44 10.11
C LEU A 104 54.10 -20.49 11.13
#